data_AF-A0A1H2BBI6-F1
#
_entry.id   AF-A0A1H2BBI6-F1
#
_cell.length_a   1.000
_cell.length_b   1.000
_cell.length_c   1.000
_cell.angle_alpha   90.00
_cell.angle_beta   90.00
_cell.angle_gamma   90.00
#
_symmetry.space_group_name_H-M   'P 1'
#
loop_
_entity.id
_entity.type
_entity.pdbx_description
1 polymer ?
#
loop_
_entity_poly.entity_id
_entity_poly.type
_entity_poly.pdbx_seq_one_letter_code
_entity_poly.pdbx_strand_id
1 'polypeptide(L)'
;MTETTRNYDRILGNWFTGVDNDPDGYTEGCESVAKWEREPERSEQLAAFKKELAAHVRDSSDTPLSKRETQWLNDEWLRNLWYDLFGPEPAPGDPYPVPAEEWGHPRETPYIEYAVGDEADSTEAEKAWLAQRGLTHADIRRGYSWRQQPPADYADRLARLTAEGRRTSYDGEV
;
A
#
# COMPACT_ATOMS: atom_id res chain seq x y z
N MET A 1 4.15 -15.25 -13.59
CA MET A 1 3.38 -13.99 -13.57
C MET A 1 2.36 -14.06 -12.46
N THR A 2 2.28 -13.04 -11.61
CA THR A 2 1.16 -12.93 -10.65
C THR A 2 -0.03 -12.37 -11.41
N GLU A 3 -1.08 -13.18 -11.54
CA GLU A 3 -2.32 -12.78 -12.20
C GLU A 3 -3.23 -12.10 -11.19
N THR A 4 -3.82 -10.97 -11.61
CA THR A 4 -4.80 -10.27 -10.81
C THR A 4 -6.11 -11.05 -10.76
N THR A 5 -6.57 -11.36 -9.56
CA THR A 5 -7.80 -12.08 -9.31
C THR A 5 -8.97 -11.11 -9.13
N ARG A 6 -10.18 -11.61 -9.39
CA ARG A 6 -11.43 -10.85 -9.11
C ARG A 6 -11.52 -10.43 -7.63
N ASN A 7 -10.95 -11.20 -6.70
CA ASN A 7 -10.98 -10.84 -5.29
C ASN A 7 -10.12 -9.60 -5.03
N TYR A 8 -8.93 -9.55 -5.64
CA TYR A 8 -8.04 -8.40 -5.54
C TYR A 8 -8.66 -7.15 -6.17
N ASP A 9 -9.13 -7.24 -7.41
CA ASP A 9 -9.81 -6.13 -8.08
C ASP A 9 -10.98 -5.58 -7.26
N ARG A 10 -11.77 -6.47 -6.67
CA ARG A 10 -12.94 -6.08 -5.88
C ARG A 10 -12.54 -5.37 -4.58
N ILE A 11 -11.54 -5.86 -3.86
CA ILE A 11 -11.13 -5.24 -2.59
C ILE A 11 -10.40 -3.93 -2.88
N LEU A 12 -9.43 -3.93 -3.80
CA LEU A 12 -8.70 -2.75 -4.20
C LEU A 12 -9.66 -1.68 -4.75
N GLY A 13 -10.49 -2.03 -5.72
CA GLY A 13 -11.40 -1.10 -6.41
C GLY A 13 -12.54 -0.56 -5.56
N ASN A 14 -13.01 -1.30 -4.56
CA ASN A 14 -14.12 -0.82 -3.72
C ASN A 14 -13.67 0.14 -2.62
N TRP A 15 -12.42 0.04 -2.16
CA TRP A 15 -11.96 0.74 -0.95
C TRP A 15 -10.72 1.59 -1.15
N PHE A 16 -9.81 1.19 -2.05
CA PHE A 16 -8.43 1.66 -2.05
C PHE A 16 -7.99 2.30 -3.37
N THR A 17 -8.94 2.59 -4.27
CA THR A 17 -8.69 3.36 -5.48
C THR A 17 -9.28 4.75 -5.39
N GLY A 18 -8.58 5.75 -5.92
CA GLY A 18 -9.10 7.11 -6.02
C GLY A 18 -9.09 7.90 -4.71
N VAL A 19 -8.15 7.60 -3.80
CA VAL A 19 -8.02 8.25 -2.48
C VAL A 19 -8.05 9.78 -2.56
N ASP A 20 -7.45 10.35 -3.61
CA ASP A 20 -7.39 11.81 -3.79
C ASP A 20 -8.77 12.45 -4.03
N ASN A 21 -9.76 11.66 -4.46
CA ASN A 21 -11.12 12.12 -4.71
C ASN A 21 -12.13 11.66 -3.64
N ASP A 22 -11.88 10.51 -2.99
CA ASP A 22 -12.74 9.92 -1.97
C ASP A 22 -11.89 9.25 -0.86
N PRO A 23 -11.28 10.06 0.04
CA PRO A 23 -10.41 9.54 1.09
C PRO A 23 -11.17 8.84 2.22
N ASP A 24 -12.48 9.09 2.35
CA ASP A 24 -13.31 8.50 3.41
C ASP A 24 -13.42 6.98 3.22
N GLY A 25 -13.62 6.52 1.97
CA GLY A 25 -13.62 5.08 1.65
C GLY A 25 -12.30 4.39 1.97
N TYR A 26 -11.18 5.04 1.67
CA TYR A 26 -9.85 4.51 2.00
C TYR A 26 -9.66 4.37 3.51
N THR A 27 -10.03 5.41 4.25
CA THR A 27 -9.94 5.46 5.72
C THR A 27 -10.80 4.37 6.36
N GLU A 28 -12.08 4.27 5.97
CA GLU A 28 -12.99 3.25 6.46
C GLU A 28 -12.47 1.84 6.16
N GLY A 29 -11.91 1.63 4.97
CA GLY A 29 -11.31 0.36 4.57
C GLY A 29 -10.16 -0.06 5.48
N CYS A 30 -9.26 0.87 5.80
CA CYS A 30 -8.12 0.62 6.70
C CYS A 30 -8.56 0.32 8.14
N GLU A 31 -9.53 1.07 8.66
CA GLU A 31 -10.06 0.86 10.02
C GLU A 31 -10.89 -0.42 10.14
N SER A 32 -11.43 -0.90 9.01
CA SER A 32 -12.25 -2.11 8.96
C SER A 32 -11.45 -3.42 8.94
N VAL A 33 -10.13 -3.40 8.75
CA VAL A 33 -9.30 -4.61 8.62
C VAL A 33 -9.49 -5.57 9.81
N ALA A 34 -9.35 -5.07 11.04
CA ALA A 34 -9.51 -5.88 12.25
C ALA A 34 -10.93 -6.46 12.41
N LYS A 35 -11.94 -5.81 11.83
CA LYS A 35 -13.30 -6.35 11.76
C LYS A 35 -13.39 -7.46 10.71
N TRP A 36 -12.85 -7.25 9.51
CA TRP A 36 -12.83 -8.24 8.43
C TRP A 36 -12.09 -9.52 8.82
N GLU A 37 -11.01 -9.42 9.60
CA GLU A 37 -10.28 -10.60 10.11
C GLU A 37 -11.13 -11.46 11.07
N ARG A 38 -12.10 -10.87 11.77
CA ARG A 38 -12.98 -11.58 12.72
C ARG A 38 -14.22 -12.19 12.06
N GLU A 39 -14.54 -11.79 10.83
CA GLU A 39 -15.70 -12.28 10.07
C GLU A 39 -15.26 -13.46 9.17
N PRO A 40 -15.75 -14.71 9.37
CA PRO A 40 -15.25 -15.87 8.64
C PRO A 40 -15.25 -15.75 7.12
N GLU A 41 -16.31 -15.17 6.54
CA GLU A 41 -16.41 -14.99 5.09
C GLU A 41 -15.47 -13.90 4.54
N ARG A 42 -15.12 -12.90 5.35
CA ARG A 42 -14.22 -11.81 4.96
C ARG A 42 -12.76 -12.12 5.28
N SER A 43 -12.50 -12.91 6.32
CA SER A 43 -11.13 -13.23 6.73
C SER A 43 -10.40 -14.05 5.67
N GLU A 44 -11.08 -15.00 5.02
CA GLU A 44 -10.54 -15.74 3.88
C GLU A 44 -10.26 -14.84 2.68
N GLN A 45 -11.18 -13.90 2.38
CA GLN A 45 -11.04 -12.95 1.27
C GLN A 45 -9.88 -11.96 1.52
N LEU A 46 -9.73 -11.49 2.76
CA LEU A 46 -8.65 -10.60 3.18
C LEU A 46 -7.31 -11.33 3.19
N ALA A 47 -7.26 -12.59 3.64
CA ALA A 47 -6.03 -13.39 3.59
C ALA A 47 -5.57 -13.65 2.14
N ALA A 48 -6.52 -13.94 1.24
CA ALA A 48 -6.24 -14.07 -0.19
C ALA A 48 -5.74 -12.75 -0.78
N PHE A 49 -6.38 -11.63 -0.44
CA PHE A 49 -5.97 -10.28 -0.85
C PHE A 49 -4.55 -9.95 -0.37
N LYS A 50 -4.26 -10.16 0.93
CA LYS A 50 -2.94 -9.95 1.52
C LYS A 50 -1.86 -10.73 0.77
N LYS A 51 -2.10 -12.01 0.48
CA LYS A 51 -1.15 -12.85 -0.26
C LYS A 51 -0.89 -12.32 -1.66
N GLU A 52 -1.95 -11.88 -2.35
CA GLU A 52 -1.86 -11.37 -3.71
C GLU A 52 -1.19 -10.00 -3.78
N LEU A 53 -1.52 -9.08 -2.87
CA LEU A 53 -0.85 -7.79 -2.73
C LEU A 53 0.66 -7.96 -2.50
N ALA A 54 1.07 -8.87 -1.61
CA ALA A 54 2.48 -9.19 -1.42
C ALA A 54 3.15 -9.70 -2.70
N ALA A 55 2.46 -10.53 -3.48
CA ALA A 55 2.97 -11.05 -4.74
C ALA A 55 3.09 -9.93 -5.79
N HIS A 56 2.15 -9.00 -5.85
CA HIS A 56 2.21 -7.84 -6.73
C HIS A 56 3.37 -6.90 -6.38
N VAL A 57 3.59 -6.61 -5.09
CA VAL A 57 4.77 -5.85 -4.62
C VAL A 57 6.07 -6.59 -4.98
N ARG A 58 6.17 -7.89 -4.66
CA ARG A 58 7.36 -8.69 -4.94
C ARG A 58 7.66 -8.77 -6.43
N ASP A 59 6.65 -8.90 -7.29
CA ASP A 59 6.85 -9.13 -8.72
C ASP A 59 6.72 -7.84 -9.55
N SER A 60 6.48 -6.69 -8.89
CA SER A 60 6.15 -5.40 -9.52
C SER A 60 5.15 -5.61 -10.65
N SER A 61 4.05 -6.34 -10.41
CA SER A 61 3.20 -6.90 -11.49
C SER A 61 1.82 -6.28 -11.59
N ASP A 62 1.41 -5.51 -10.59
CA ASP A 62 0.21 -4.70 -10.65
C ASP A 62 0.43 -3.55 -11.64
N THR A 63 -0.52 -3.36 -12.56
CA THR A 63 -0.42 -2.31 -13.57
C THR A 63 -1.03 -1.03 -13.01
N PRO A 64 -0.34 0.13 -13.06
CA PRO A 64 -0.89 1.38 -12.57
C PRO A 64 -2.23 1.70 -13.26
N LEU A 65 -3.18 2.22 -12.50
CA LEU A 65 -4.49 2.63 -13.01
C LEU A 65 -4.38 3.70 -14.11
N SER A 66 -3.34 4.53 -14.03
CA SER A 66 -3.01 5.55 -15.02
C SER A 66 -1.63 5.29 -15.60
N LYS A 67 -1.52 5.15 -16.94
CA LYS A 67 -0.24 5.07 -17.66
C LYS A 67 0.61 6.34 -17.60
N ARG A 68 0.20 7.35 -16.83
CA ARG A 68 1.01 8.53 -16.51
C ARG A 68 1.87 8.33 -15.27
N GLU A 69 1.60 7.28 -14.49
CA GLU A 69 2.40 6.89 -13.34
C GLU A 69 3.41 5.83 -13.75
N THR A 70 4.63 5.94 -13.22
CA THR A 70 5.66 4.92 -13.42
C THR A 70 5.32 3.68 -12.59
N GLN A 71 5.88 2.53 -12.97
CA GLN A 71 5.72 1.30 -12.17
C GLN A 71 6.24 1.51 -10.75
N TRP A 72 7.30 2.30 -10.58
CA TRP A 72 7.85 2.60 -9.26
C TRP A 72 6.83 3.30 -8.35
N LEU A 73 6.13 4.32 -8.86
CA LEU A 73 5.13 5.02 -8.05
C LEU A 73 3.96 4.10 -7.69
N ASN A 74 3.58 3.19 -8.59
CA ASN A 74 2.58 2.17 -8.28
C ASN A 74 3.08 1.20 -7.21
N ASP A 75 4.32 0.72 -7.30
CA ASP A 75 4.91 -0.16 -6.29
C ASP A 75 5.08 0.54 -4.93
N GLU A 76 5.37 1.85 -4.92
CA GLU A 76 5.37 2.68 -3.71
C GLU A 76 3.95 2.82 -3.11
N TRP A 77 2.94 3.02 -3.97
CA TRP A 77 1.54 3.06 -3.57
C TRP A 77 1.10 1.74 -2.92
N LEU A 78 1.43 0.60 -3.52
CA LEU A 78 1.12 -0.72 -2.96
C LEU A 78 1.85 -0.99 -1.64
N ARG A 79 3.08 -0.48 -1.46
CA ARG A 79 3.80 -0.54 -0.18
C ARG A 79 3.13 0.32 0.90
N ASN A 80 2.63 1.49 0.54
CA ASN A 80 1.85 2.32 1.46
C ASN A 80 0.53 1.63 1.83
N LEU A 81 -0.18 1.05 0.86
CA LEU A 81 -1.39 0.30 1.12
C LEU A 81 -1.12 -0.91 2.01
N TRP A 82 -0.04 -1.66 1.76
CA TRP A 82 0.37 -2.76 2.62
C TRP A 82 0.56 -2.29 4.06
N TYR A 83 1.29 -1.19 4.25
CA TYR A 83 1.51 -0.60 5.57
C TYR A 83 0.19 -0.17 6.23
N ASP A 84 -0.69 0.50 5.50
CA ASP A 84 -1.96 1.02 6.00
C ASP A 84 -2.96 -0.07 6.37
N LEU A 85 -2.84 -1.26 5.78
CA LEU A 85 -3.69 -2.40 6.11
C LEU A 85 -3.08 -3.34 7.15
N PHE A 86 -1.79 -3.62 7.06
CA PHE A 86 -1.17 -4.75 7.77
C PHE A 86 -0.05 -4.35 8.74
N GLY A 87 0.41 -3.10 8.70
CA GLY A 87 1.39 -2.56 9.62
C GLY A 87 2.83 -2.54 9.08
N PRO A 88 3.83 -2.33 9.96
CA PRO A 88 5.20 -1.97 9.58
C PRO A 88 6.04 -3.12 9.01
N GLU A 89 5.62 -4.37 9.19
CA GLU A 89 6.34 -5.51 8.63
C GLU A 89 6.27 -5.49 7.10
N PRO A 90 7.39 -5.50 6.36
CA PRO A 90 7.38 -5.44 4.91
C PRO A 90 6.63 -6.61 4.26
N ALA A 91 6.07 -6.37 3.07
CA ALA A 91 5.46 -7.42 2.29
C ALA A 91 6.47 -8.57 2.04
N PRO A 92 6.08 -9.84 2.21
CA PRO A 92 7.00 -10.96 2.02
C PRO A 92 7.66 -10.98 0.63
N GLY A 93 8.99 -10.85 0.62
CA GLY A 93 9.77 -10.83 -0.62
C GLY A 93 9.82 -9.46 -1.32
N ASP A 94 9.38 -8.38 -0.67
CA ASP A 94 9.56 -7.02 -1.16
C ASP A 94 11.04 -6.77 -1.51
N PRO A 95 11.36 -6.43 -2.77
CA PRO A 95 12.73 -6.12 -3.20
C PRO A 95 13.27 -4.81 -2.58
N TYR A 96 12.39 -3.90 -2.18
CA TYR A 96 12.73 -2.55 -1.71
C TYR A 96 11.92 -2.25 -0.44
N PRO A 97 12.16 -3.00 0.65
CA PRO A 97 11.42 -2.83 1.89
C PRO A 97 11.69 -1.45 2.49
N VAL A 98 10.65 -0.85 3.05
CA VAL A 98 10.73 0.43 3.75
C VAL A 98 11.14 0.17 5.20
N PRO A 99 12.20 0.84 5.72
CA PRO A 99 12.55 0.78 7.13
C PRO A 99 11.39 1.26 8.02
N ALA A 100 11.20 0.62 9.17
CA ALA A 100 10.06 0.92 10.04
C ALA A 100 10.07 2.38 10.54
N GLU A 101 11.27 2.94 10.73
CA GLU A 101 11.51 4.31 11.16
C GLU A 101 11.15 5.38 10.12
N GLU A 102 10.94 5.01 8.86
CA GLU A 102 10.58 5.97 7.81
C GLU A 102 9.07 6.24 7.77
N TRP A 103 8.24 5.38 8.39
CA TRP A 103 6.79 5.58 8.42
C TRP A 103 6.40 6.71 9.37
N GLY A 104 5.58 7.64 8.89
CA GLY A 104 5.24 8.88 9.60
C GLY A 104 6.28 9.99 9.42
N HIS A 105 7.53 9.65 9.04
CA HIS A 105 8.55 10.59 8.60
C HIS A 105 9.80 9.87 8.03
N PRO A 106 10.23 10.11 6.77
CA PRO A 106 9.68 11.04 5.79
C PRO A 106 8.53 10.46 4.97
N ARG A 107 7.99 9.29 5.32
CA ARG A 107 6.96 8.64 4.49
C ARG A 107 5.58 8.85 5.07
N GLU A 108 4.82 9.73 4.43
CA GLU A 108 3.42 10.01 4.72
C GLU A 108 2.53 9.12 3.84
N THR A 109 1.89 8.12 4.43
CA THR A 109 0.95 7.25 3.70
C THR A 109 -0.40 7.93 3.53
N PRO A 110 -1.28 7.45 2.63
CA PRO A 110 -2.59 8.06 2.45
C PRO A 110 -3.44 8.02 3.73
N TYR A 111 -3.34 6.98 4.56
CA TYR A 111 -4.01 6.99 5.86
C TYR A 111 -3.47 8.11 6.77
N ILE A 112 -2.15 8.32 6.82
CA ILE A 112 -1.56 9.40 7.60
C ILE A 112 -1.98 10.79 7.07
N GLU A 113 -2.04 10.95 5.76
CA GLU A 113 -2.44 12.20 5.12
C GLU A 113 -3.90 12.56 5.42
N TYR A 114 -4.80 11.60 5.25
CA TYR A 114 -6.24 11.87 5.23
C TYR A 114 -6.99 11.49 6.51
N ALA A 115 -6.54 10.48 7.26
CA ALA A 115 -7.26 9.96 8.42
C ALA A 115 -6.66 10.41 9.75
N VAL A 116 -5.33 10.53 9.83
CA VAL A 116 -4.68 11.02 11.05
C VAL A 116 -4.93 12.52 11.14
N GLY A 117 -5.53 12.96 12.24
CA GLY A 117 -5.86 14.37 12.50
C GLY A 117 -4.88 15.05 13.45
N ASP A 118 -5.33 16.12 14.10
CA ASP A 118 -4.68 16.65 15.29
C ASP A 118 -5.01 15.75 16.50
N GLU A 119 -4.05 15.56 17.41
CA GLU A 119 -4.22 14.67 18.58
C GLU A 119 -5.48 14.97 19.39
N ALA A 120 -5.83 16.26 19.52
CA ALA A 120 -6.99 16.72 20.28
C ALA A 120 -8.34 16.24 19.71
N ASP A 121 -8.40 16.00 18.40
CA ASP A 121 -9.61 15.59 17.68
C ASP A 121 -9.59 14.10 17.27
N SER A 122 -8.60 13.36 17.77
CA SER A 122 -8.33 11.99 17.34
C SER A 122 -9.45 11.02 17.70
N THR A 123 -9.83 10.19 16.72
CA THR A 123 -10.86 9.16 16.90
C THR A 123 -10.28 7.91 17.57
N GLU A 124 -11.15 7.06 18.14
CA GLU A 124 -10.69 5.78 18.71
C GLU A 124 -10.15 4.82 17.65
N ALA A 125 -10.66 4.89 16.41
CA ALA A 125 -10.20 4.07 15.31
C ALA A 125 -8.79 4.48 14.85
N GLU A 126 -8.56 5.79 14.70
CA GLU A 126 -7.26 6.38 14.41
C GLU A 126 -6.22 6.03 15.49
N LYS A 127 -6.56 6.19 16.77
CA LYS A 127 -5.67 5.81 17.90
C LYS A 127 -5.32 4.34 17.86
N ALA A 128 -6.30 3.47 17.58
CA ALA A 128 -6.06 2.04 17.46
C ALA A 128 -5.15 1.71 16.26
N TRP A 129 -5.34 2.41 15.13
CA TRP A 129 -4.52 2.24 13.94
C TRP A 129 -3.06 2.66 14.16
N LEU A 130 -2.83 3.81 14.84
CA LEU A 130 -1.50 4.29 15.21
C LEU A 130 -0.81 3.33 16.19
N ALA A 131 -1.54 2.88 17.23
CA ALA A 131 -1.02 1.96 18.22
C ALA A 131 -0.60 0.61 17.62
N GLN A 132 -1.36 0.08 16.65
CA GLN A 132 -1.01 -1.15 15.93
C GLN A 132 0.33 -1.03 15.18
N ARG A 133 0.72 0.19 14.81
CA ARG A 133 1.95 0.51 14.08
C ARG A 133 3.09 0.99 14.97
N GLY A 134 2.88 1.07 16.28
CA GLY A 134 3.87 1.61 17.21
C GLY A 134 4.12 3.10 17.03
N LEU A 135 3.16 3.84 16.47
CA LEU A 135 3.24 5.27 16.25
C LEU A 135 2.37 6.04 17.24
N THR A 136 2.72 7.31 17.42
CA THR A 136 1.92 8.34 18.08
C THR A 136 1.76 9.54 17.16
N HIS A 137 0.83 10.46 17.47
CA HIS A 137 0.72 11.73 16.75
C HIS A 137 2.04 12.52 16.71
N ALA A 138 2.86 12.43 17.77
CA ALA A 138 4.14 13.13 17.84
C ALA A 138 5.20 12.59 16.88
N ASP A 139 5.03 11.36 16.39
CA ASP A 139 5.94 10.72 15.43
C ASP A 139 5.63 11.16 13.99
N ILE A 140 4.41 11.65 13.74
CA ILE A 140 3.97 12.09 12.42
C ILE A 140 4.55 13.47 12.09
N ARG A 141 5.37 13.55 11.04
CA ARG A 141 5.83 14.81 10.45
C ARG A 141 5.27 14.93 9.06
N ARG A 142 4.27 15.81 8.91
CA ARG A 142 3.58 16.06 7.64
C ARG A 142 4.42 16.86 6.64
N GLY A 143 4.01 16.81 5.38
CA GLY A 143 4.57 17.63 4.30
C GLY A 143 5.71 16.95 3.56
N TYR A 144 5.81 15.63 3.68
CA TYR A 144 6.72 14.83 2.87
C TYR A 144 5.93 14.05 1.83
N SER A 145 6.50 13.89 0.64
CA SER A 145 5.87 13.07 -0.39
C SER A 145 6.23 11.61 -0.18
N TRP A 146 5.24 10.72 -0.29
CA TRP A 146 5.51 9.29 -0.47
C TRP A 146 6.10 8.96 -1.84
N ARG A 147 6.11 9.91 -2.79
CA ARG A 147 6.66 9.71 -4.14
C ARG A 147 8.18 9.78 -4.09
N GLN A 148 8.81 8.65 -3.81
CA GLN A 148 10.27 8.52 -3.81
C GLN A 148 10.82 8.35 -5.23
N GLN A 149 12.11 8.61 -5.40
CA GLN A 149 12.81 8.24 -6.63
C GLN A 149 13.06 6.73 -6.66
N PRO A 150 12.99 6.08 -7.83
CA PRO A 150 13.33 4.68 -7.94
C PRO A 150 14.81 4.44 -7.60
N PRO A 151 15.14 3.32 -6.92
CA PRO A 151 16.51 2.83 -6.80
C PRO A 151 17.16 2.68 -8.18
N ALA A 152 18.49 2.87 -8.24
CA ALA A 152 19.23 2.88 -9.50
C ALA A 152 19.11 1.56 -10.30
N ASP A 153 18.89 0.43 -9.61
CA ASP A 153 18.75 -0.90 -10.20
C ASP A 153 17.30 -1.26 -10.59
N TYR A 154 16.33 -0.39 -10.30
CA TYR A 154 14.91 -0.68 -10.46
C TYR A 154 14.53 -1.00 -11.91
N ALA A 155 15.02 -0.20 -12.87
CA ALA A 155 14.77 -0.41 -14.29
C ALA A 155 15.33 -1.76 -14.79
N ASP A 156 16.56 -2.09 -14.41
CA ASP A 156 17.20 -3.37 -14.76
C ASP A 156 16.42 -4.56 -14.18
N ARG A 157 15.90 -4.39 -12.95
CA ARG A 157 15.05 -5.38 -12.31
C ARG A 157 13.75 -5.61 -13.08
N LEU A 158 13.05 -4.55 -13.51
CA LEU A 158 11.82 -4.69 -14.31
C LEU A 158 12.09 -5.40 -15.64
N ALA A 159 13.19 -5.05 -16.31
CA ALA A 159 13.61 -5.70 -17.54
C ALA A 159 13.88 -7.21 -17.33
N ARG A 160 14.58 -7.56 -16.24
CA ARG A 160 14.81 -8.97 -15.87
C ARG A 160 13.52 -9.73 -15.61
N LEU A 161 12.60 -9.17 -14.82
CA LEU A 161 11.31 -9.82 -14.52
C LEU A 161 10.46 -10.02 -15.79
N THR A 162 10.53 -9.09 -16.73
CA THR A 162 9.86 -9.22 -18.04
C THR A 162 10.49 -10.33 -18.87
N ALA A 163 11.83 -10.38 -18.95
CA ALA A 163 12.56 -11.44 -19.66
C ALA A 163 12.31 -12.84 -19.07
N GLU A 164 12.10 -12.93 -17.76
CA GLU A 164 11.73 -14.17 -17.05
C GLU A 164 10.24 -14.56 -17.19
N GLY A 165 9.41 -13.75 -17.87
CA GLY A 165 7.97 -13.99 -17.98
C GLY A 165 7.22 -13.83 -16.64
N ARG A 166 7.80 -13.08 -15.70
CA ARG A 166 7.21 -12.82 -14.38
C ARG A 166 6.30 -11.61 -14.36
N ARG A 167 6.45 -10.69 -15.30
CA ARG A 167 5.55 -9.55 -15.51
C ARG A 167 5.41 -9.21 -16.99
N THR A 168 4.47 -8.31 -17.29
CA THR A 168 4.27 -7.72 -18.61
C THR A 168 4.64 -6.24 -18.53
N SER A 169 5.56 -5.78 -19.39
CA SER A 169 5.94 -4.37 -19.52
C SER A 169 4.83 -3.55 -20.18
N TYR A 170 4.84 -2.23 -19.98
CA TYR A 170 4.00 -1.28 -20.72
C TYR A 170 4.76 0.00 -21.08
N ASP A 171 4.27 0.68 -22.10
CA ASP A 171 4.86 1.94 -22.57
C ASP A 171 4.84 3.00 -21.46
N GLY A 172 6.02 3.53 -21.11
CA GLY A 172 6.18 4.57 -20.08
C GLY A 172 6.32 4.05 -18.64
N GLU A 173 6.65 2.78 -18.43
CA GLU A 173 6.75 2.18 -17.08
C GLU A 173 7.92 2.69 -16.22
N VAL A 174 8.93 3.34 -16.82
CA VAL A 174 10.13 3.86 -16.15
C VAL A 174 10.26 5.36 -16.33
#